data_AF-A0A1A2ASJ5-F1
#
_entry.id   AF-A0A1A2ASJ5-F1
#
_cell.length_a   1.000
_cell.length_b   1.000
_cell.length_c   1.000
_cell.angle_alpha   90.00
_cell.angle_beta   90.00
_cell.angle_gamma   90.00
#
_symmetry.space_group_name_H-M   'P 1'
#
loop_
_entity.id
_entity.type
_entity.pdbx_description
1 polymer ?
#
loop_
_entity_poly.entity_id
_entity_poly.type
_entity_poly.pdbx_seq_one_letter_code
_entity_poly.pdbx_strand_id
1 'polypeptide(L)'
;MAANQEGIGVLKLECPQRHPVGRILKEAPHQAVQYDPGAQVGSRRFWPDEQDQPQFKIHCRFCDKSLAEAAATLQNQLASLVDDTAQTIRTATMQYA
;
A
#
# COMPACT_ATOMS: atom_id res chain seq x y z
N MET A 1 -6.43 -11.70 -19.49
CA MET A 1 -5.29 -12.27 -18.74
C MET A 1 -4.17 -11.24 -18.76
N ALA A 2 -4.13 -10.33 -17.78
CA ALA A 2 -3.16 -9.23 -17.79
C ALA A 2 -1.86 -9.69 -17.12
N ALA A 3 -0.98 -10.28 -17.90
CA ALA A 3 0.42 -10.48 -17.53
C ALA A 3 1.20 -9.21 -17.92
N ASN A 4 1.02 -8.12 -17.17
CA ASN A 4 1.96 -6.99 -17.20
C ASN A 4 2.62 -6.91 -15.82
N GLN A 5 3.55 -7.82 -15.62
CA GLN A 5 4.38 -7.88 -14.43
C GLN A 5 5.73 -7.28 -14.80
N GLU A 6 5.78 -5.97 -15.01
CA GLU A 6 7.03 -5.24 -15.22
C GLU A 6 6.91 -3.93 -14.43
N GLY A 7 7.56 -3.86 -13.26
CA GLY A 7 7.71 -2.61 -12.51
C GLY A 7 7.75 -2.81 -10.99
N ILE A 8 8.78 -2.20 -10.40
CA ILE A 8 8.97 -2.08 -8.95
C ILE A 8 8.27 -0.80 -8.52
N GLY A 9 7.33 -0.90 -7.58
CA GLY A 9 6.51 0.23 -7.14
C GLY A 9 6.48 0.34 -5.62
N VAL A 10 6.66 1.56 -5.10
CA VAL A 10 6.52 1.87 -3.68
C VAL A 10 5.32 2.80 -3.48
N LEU A 11 4.23 2.26 -2.96
CA LEU A 11 3.05 3.03 -2.58
C LEU A 11 3.14 3.41 -1.10
N LYS A 12 3.50 4.65 -0.80
CA LYS A 12 3.50 5.19 0.56
C LYS A 12 2.06 5.38 1.03
N LEU A 13 1.75 4.98 2.25
CA LEU A 13 0.45 5.18 2.88
C LEU A 13 0.55 6.33 3.87
N GLU A 14 -0.37 7.28 3.75
CA GLU A 14 -0.50 8.38 4.69
C GLU A 14 -1.94 8.53 5.20
N CYS A 15 -2.10 9.07 6.40
CA CYS A 15 -3.40 9.49 6.90
C CYS A 15 -3.84 10.80 6.21
N PRO A 16 -5.10 11.25 6.33
CA PRO A 16 -5.55 12.49 5.71
C PRO A 16 -4.95 13.76 6.34
N GLN A 17 -4.21 13.63 7.43
CA GLN A 17 -3.34 14.67 8.00
C GLN A 17 -1.90 14.60 7.49
N ARG A 18 -1.64 13.80 6.44
CA ARG A 18 -0.31 13.56 5.83
C ARG A 18 0.70 12.90 6.78
N HIS A 19 0.24 12.15 7.78
CA HIS A 19 1.14 11.37 8.62
C HIS A 19 1.52 10.06 7.93
N PRO A 20 2.80 9.65 7.95
CA PRO A 20 3.22 8.38 7.38
C PRO A 20 2.71 7.24 8.26
N VAL A 21 1.83 6.41 7.70
CA VAL A 21 1.25 5.26 8.42
C VAL A 21 1.86 3.94 7.97
N GLY A 22 2.42 3.90 6.76
CA GLY A 22 3.13 2.74 6.26
C GLY A 22 3.54 2.93 4.81
N ARG A 23 4.02 1.86 4.18
CA ARG A 23 4.28 1.81 2.74
C ARG A 23 4.14 0.38 2.24
N ILE A 24 3.70 0.26 1.02
CA ILE A 24 3.52 -0.97 0.29
C ILE A 24 4.63 -1.02 -0.74
N LEU A 25 5.35 -2.14 -0.80
CA LEU A 25 6.45 -2.35 -1.73
C LEU A 25 6.14 -3.55 -2.62
N LYS A 26 6.34 -3.38 -3.92
CA LYS A 26 6.36 -4.49 -4.88
C LYS A 26 7.77 -4.59 -5.44
N GLU A 27 8.57 -5.48 -4.86
CA GLU A 27 10.01 -5.61 -5.15
C GLU A 27 10.28 -6.38 -6.45
N ALA A 28 9.36 -7.24 -6.87
CA ALA A 28 9.48 -7.91 -8.16
C ALA A 28 8.09 -8.20 -8.76
N PRO A 29 8.03 -8.29 -10.09
CA PRO A 29 6.81 -8.58 -10.81
C PRO A 29 6.09 -9.88 -10.39
N HIS A 30 6.87 -10.92 -10.09
CA HIS A 30 6.37 -12.24 -9.64
C HIS A 30 6.36 -12.41 -8.12
N GLN A 31 6.86 -11.42 -7.37
CA GLN A 31 6.88 -11.46 -5.92
C GLN A 31 5.63 -10.78 -5.40
N ALA A 32 5.03 -11.33 -4.36
CA ALA A 32 3.86 -10.68 -3.82
C ALA A 32 4.23 -9.40 -3.09
N VAL A 33 3.22 -8.55 -3.02
CA VAL A 33 3.29 -7.23 -2.45
C VAL A 33 3.62 -7.35 -0.95
N GLN A 34 4.55 -6.53 -0.49
CA GLN A 34 4.93 -6.45 0.91
C GLN A 34 4.37 -5.18 1.53
N TYR A 35 3.87 -5.32 2.75
CA TYR A 35 3.47 -4.21 3.59
C TYR A 35 4.53 -3.93 4.64
N ASP A 36 5.07 -2.71 4.65
CA ASP A 36 5.92 -2.19 5.70
C ASP A 36 5.12 -1.14 6.50
N PRO A 37 4.61 -1.48 7.70
CA PRO A 37 3.99 -0.49 8.60
C PRO A 37 5.02 0.52 9.17
N GLY A 38 6.28 0.40 8.76
CA GLY A 38 7.41 1.17 9.27
C GLY A 38 8.10 0.45 10.42
N ALA A 39 9.42 0.57 10.47
CA ALA A 39 10.29 -0.09 11.45
C ALA A 39 9.90 0.15 12.92
N GLN A 40 9.11 1.19 13.20
CA GLN A 40 8.63 1.52 14.54
C GLN A 40 7.30 0.86 14.92
N VAL A 41 6.57 0.27 13.96
CA VAL A 41 5.26 -0.37 14.18
C VAL A 41 5.38 -1.89 14.11
N GLY A 42 6.26 -2.42 13.25
CA GLY A 42 6.53 -3.85 13.19
C GLY A 42 7.36 -4.27 11.99
N SER A 43 7.63 -5.58 11.91
CA SER A 43 8.31 -6.19 10.76
C SER A 43 7.50 -6.03 9.48
N ARG A 44 8.19 -6.07 8.33
CA ARG A 44 7.54 -6.22 7.01
C ARG A 44 6.70 -7.48 7.00
N ARG A 45 5.47 -7.36 6.52
CA ARG A 45 4.52 -8.47 6.38
C ARG A 45 4.12 -8.59 4.93
N PHE A 46 3.62 -9.76 4.57
CA PHE A 46 2.97 -9.93 3.29
C PHE A 46 1.69 -9.11 3.25
N TRP A 47 1.48 -8.37 2.16
CA TRP A 47 0.21 -7.68 1.92
C TRP A 47 -0.82 -8.75 1.47
N PRO A 48 -1.93 -8.92 2.18
CA PRO A 48 -2.95 -9.89 1.80
C PRO A 48 -3.67 -9.47 0.52
N ASP A 49 -4.08 -10.44 -0.29
CA ASP A 49 -4.88 -10.18 -1.48
C ASP A 49 -6.25 -9.60 -1.10
N GLU A 50 -6.85 -8.76 -1.95
CA GLU A 50 -8.20 -8.23 -1.74
C GLU A 50 -9.24 -9.34 -1.56
N GLN A 51 -9.06 -10.48 -2.23
CA GLN A 51 -9.99 -11.60 -2.11
C GLN A 51 -9.99 -12.21 -0.69
N ASP A 52 -8.87 -12.11 0.03
CA ASP A 52 -8.73 -12.57 1.42
C ASP A 52 -9.08 -11.44 2.42
N GLN A 53 -8.59 -10.23 2.14
CA GLN A 53 -8.82 -9.05 2.96
C GLN A 53 -9.28 -7.86 2.10
N PRO A 54 -10.61 -7.69 1.88
CA PRO A 54 -11.13 -6.63 1.03
C PRO A 54 -10.94 -5.23 1.62
N GLN A 55 -10.85 -5.13 2.95
CA GLN A 55 -10.66 -3.88 3.66
C GLN A 55 -9.35 -3.89 4.44
N PHE A 56 -8.42 -3.03 4.02
CA PHE A 56 -7.15 -2.86 4.70
C PHE A 56 -7.31 -1.86 5.84
N LYS A 57 -7.06 -2.30 7.07
CA LYS A 57 -7.18 -1.46 8.28
C LYS A 57 -5.81 -1.23 8.88
N ILE A 58 -5.51 0.02 9.20
CA ILE A 58 -4.28 0.40 9.86
C ILE A 58 -4.54 1.49 10.89
N HIS A 59 -3.69 1.58 11.92
CA HIS A 59 -3.84 2.59 12.96
C HIS A 59 -2.77 3.67 12.80
N CYS A 60 -3.21 4.93 12.70
CA CYS A 60 -2.32 6.08 12.67
C CYS A 60 -1.97 6.51 14.09
N ARG A 61 -0.77 6.16 14.56
CA ARG A 61 -0.26 6.57 15.89
C ARG A 61 -0.18 8.08 16.11
N PHE A 62 -0.07 8.87 15.04
CA PHE A 62 0.04 10.33 15.13
C PHE A 62 -1.33 10.99 15.38
N CYS A 63 -2.38 10.41 14.82
CA CYS A 63 -3.76 10.87 15.04
C CYS A 63 -4.49 10.08 16.13
N ASP A 64 -3.89 8.98 16.60
CA ASP A 64 -4.52 7.94 17.42
C ASP A 64 -5.86 7.46 16.84
N LYS A 65 -5.91 7.31 15.51
CA LYS A 65 -7.14 6.98 14.76
C LYS A 65 -6.91 5.80 13.85
N SER A 66 -7.94 4.94 13.78
CA SER A 66 -8.01 3.87 12.80
C SER A 66 -8.32 4.43 11.41
N LEU A 67 -7.57 3.96 10.43
CA LEU A 67 -7.74 4.22 9.03
C LEU A 67 -8.15 2.91 8.35
N ALA A 68 -9.03 3.02 7.38
CA ALA A 68 -9.41 1.90 6.54
C ALA A 68 -9.40 2.38 5.09
N GLU A 69 -8.89 1.51 4.22
CA GLU A 69 -8.94 1.73 2.79
C GLU A 69 -9.33 0.42 2.10
N ALA A 70 -10.00 0.52 0.95
CA ALA A 70 -10.29 -0.68 0.18
C ALA A 70 -8.98 -1.24 -0.39
N ALA A 71 -8.74 -2.55 -0.20
CA ALA A 71 -7.59 -3.22 -0.79
C ALA A 71 -7.59 -3.06 -2.32
N ALA A 72 -8.78 -3.06 -2.93
CA ALA A 72 -8.99 -2.72 -4.33
C ALA A 72 -8.40 -1.38 -4.75
N THR A 73 -8.64 -0.33 -3.95
CA THR A 73 -8.13 1.02 -4.23
C THR A 73 -6.61 1.03 -4.23
N LEU A 74 -6.00 0.42 -3.21
CA LEU A 74 -4.55 0.36 -3.06
C LEU A 74 -3.88 -0.50 -4.14
N GLN A 75 -4.50 -1.63 -4.50
CA GLN A 75 -4.03 -2.46 -5.60
C GLN A 75 -4.13 -1.76 -6.95
N ASN A 76 -5.24 -1.07 -7.23
CA ASN A 76 -5.37 -0.27 -8.44
C ASN A 76 -4.33 0.84 -8.49
N GLN A 77 -4.09 1.55 -7.38
CA GLN A 77 -3.05 2.58 -7.32
C GLN A 77 -1.65 2.02 -7.53
N LEU A 78 -1.34 0.85 -6.96
CA LEU A 78 -0.08 0.17 -7.17
C LEU A 78 0.04 -0.32 -8.62
N ALA A 79 -1.02 -0.87 -9.22
CA ALA A 79 -1.04 -1.29 -10.62
C ALA A 79 -0.81 -0.10 -11.56
N SER A 80 -1.48 1.02 -11.33
CA SER A 80 -1.22 2.27 -12.06
C SER A 80 0.20 2.79 -11.85
N LEU A 81 0.78 2.61 -10.66
CA LEU A 81 2.17 3.02 -10.39
C LEU A 81 3.18 2.15 -11.12
N VAL A 82 2.93 0.84 -11.17
CA VAL A 82 3.78 -0.13 -11.86
C VAL A 82 3.73 0.09 -13.37
N ASP A 83 2.56 0.45 -13.90
CA ASP A 83 2.37 0.82 -15.31
C ASP A 83 3.04 2.17 -15.65
N ASP A 84 3.13 3.08 -14.68
CA ASP A 84 3.74 4.39 -14.86
C ASP A 84 5.28 4.30 -14.87
N THR A 85 5.88 4.44 -16.05
CA THR A 85 7.34 4.40 -16.23
C THR A 85 8.06 5.67 -15.75
N ALA A 86 7.32 6.75 -15.43
CA ALA A 86 7.89 8.00 -14.92
C ALA A 86 7.92 8.04 -13.39
N GLN A 87 6.98 7.36 -12.72
CA GLN A 87 6.86 7.34 -11.26
C GLN A 87 6.90 5.93 -10.71
N THR A 88 7.95 5.61 -9.93
CA THR A 88 8.05 4.34 -9.19
C THR A 88 7.60 4.47 -7.74
N ILE A 89 7.28 5.69 -7.30
CA ILE A 89 6.85 6.00 -5.94
C ILE A 89 5.61 6.88 -6.01
N ARG A 90 4.55 6.47 -5.32
CA ARG A 90 3.33 7.27 -5.17
C ARG A 90 2.88 7.24 -3.73
N THR A 91 2.11 8.25 -3.35
CA THR A 91 1.53 8.31 -2.02
C THR A 91 0.01 8.19 -2.12
N ALA A 92 -0.54 7.34 -1.28
CA ALA A 92 -1.96 7.07 -1.16
C ALA A 92 -2.43 7.57 0.21
N THR A 93 -3.36 8.52 0.16
CA THR A 93 -4.00 9.06 1.36
C THR A 93 -5.17 8.16 1.72
N MET A 94 -5.07 7.51 2.87
CA MET A 94 -6.10 6.64 3.42
C MET A 94 -7.21 7.45 4.10
N GLN A 95 -8.40 6.86 4.16
CA GLN A 95 -9.55 7.44 4.87
C GLN A 95 -9.67 6.93 6.31
N TYR A 96 -10.34 7.72 7.16
CA TYR A 96 -10.68 7.28 8.52
C TYR A 96 -11.73 6.18 8.47
N ALA A 97 -11.51 5.13 9.28
CA ALA A 97 -12.41 3.99 9.43
C ALA A 97 -13.59 4.30 10.34
#